data_AF-A0A1E3RIP0-F1
#
_entry.id   AF-A0A1E3RIP0-F1
#
_cell.length_a   1.000
_cell.length_b   1.000
_cell.length_c   1.000
_cell.angle_alpha   90.00
_cell.angle_beta   90.00
_cell.angle_gamma   90.00
#
_symmetry.space_group_name_H-M   'P 1'
#
loop_
_entity.id
_entity.type
_entity.pdbx_description
1 polymer ?
#
loop_
_entity_poly.entity_id
_entity_poly.type
_entity_poly.pdbx_seq_one_letter_code
_entity_poly.pdbx_strand_id
1 'polypeptide(L)' 'MVSSLVPPTVRQARWLIVGGIFAIVLGGLRGHTFFTHGGLVYLMLSVVFVGIGVASILASIQRIRLGDAPRDATRG' A
#
# COMPACT_ATOMS: atom_id res chain seq x y z
N MET A 1 -3.30 -13.44 -18.10
CA MET A 1 -4.43 -12.79 -17.38
C MET A 1 -3.86 -11.78 -16.39
N VAL A 2 -3.76 -10.51 -16.77
CA VAL A 2 -3.35 -9.42 -15.86
C VAL A 2 -4.65 -8.84 -15.31
N SER A 3 -5.12 -9.32 -14.16
CA SER A 3 -6.34 -8.79 -13.56
C SER A 3 -6.15 -8.50 -12.08
N SER A 4 -6.38 -7.22 -11.76
CA SER A 4 -6.62 -6.65 -10.43
C SER A 4 -5.42 -6.36 -9.53
N LEU A 5 -4.43 -5.60 -10.03
CA LEU A 5 -3.56 -4.80 -9.13
C LEU A 5 -4.31 -3.58 -8.54
N VAL A 6 -5.52 -3.31 -9.04
CA VAL A 6 -6.36 -2.17 -8.68
C VAL A 6 -7.54 -2.69 -7.84
N PRO A 7 -7.66 -2.32 -6.54
CA PRO A 7 -8.56 -2.97 -5.58
C PRO A 7 -10.05 -2.77 -5.91
N PRO A 8 -10.92 -3.79 -5.92
CA PRO A 8 -12.26 -3.75 -6.52
C PRO A 8 -13.25 -2.72 -5.95
N THR A 9 -13.00 -2.13 -4.78
CA THR A 9 -13.91 -1.15 -4.14
C THR A 9 -13.14 0.00 -3.48
N VAL A 10 -13.75 1.19 -3.41
CA VAL A 10 -13.19 2.35 -2.68
C VAL A 10 -12.99 2.06 -1.19
N ARG A 11 -13.84 1.22 -0.57
CA ARG A 11 -13.64 0.76 0.81
C ARG A 11 -12.35 -0.05 0.95
N GLN A 12 -12.09 -0.98 0.04
CA GLN A 12 -10.85 -1.76 0.06
C GLN A 12 -9.61 -0.91 -0.24
N ALA A 13 -9.75 0.09 -1.12
CA ALA A 13 -8.71 1.10 -1.34
C ALA A 13 -8.39 1.90 -0.05
N ARG A 14 -9.40 2.33 0.71
CA ARG A 14 -9.17 3.00 2.01
C ARG A 14 -8.41 2.11 3.00
N TRP A 15 -8.72 0.82 3.05
CA TRP A 15 -7.99 -0.13 3.91
C TRP A 15 -6.56 -0.38 3.42
N LEU A 16 -6.31 -0.38 2.10
CA LEU A 16 -4.96 -0.47 1.55
C LEU A 16 -4.10 0.78 1.85
N ILE A 17 -4.71 1.96 1.96
CA ILE A 17 -4.01 3.16 2.46
C ILE A 17 -3.56 2.93 3.91
N VAL A 18 -4.45 2.43 4.78
CA VAL A 18 -4.11 2.13 6.18
C VAL A 18 -2.98 1.10 6.27
N GLY A 19 -3.07 0.02 5.48
CA GLY A 19 -2.00 -0.99 5.40
C GLY A 19 -0.68 -0.42 4.86
N GLY A 20 -0.75 0.49 3.89
CA GLY A 20 0.41 1.18 3.33
C GLY A 20 1.10 2.10 4.34
N ILE A 21 0.31 2.87 5.10
CA ILE A 21 0.83 3.72 6.20
C ILE A 21 1.52 2.84 7.24
N PHE A 22 0.89 1.73 7.64
CA PHE A 22 1.49 0.81 8.61
C PHE A 22 2.82 0.23 8.11
N ALA A 23 2.90 -0.15 6.83
CA ALA A 23 4.14 -0.62 6.21
C ALA A 23 5.23 0.47 6.22
N ILE A 24 4.89 1.73 5.94
CA ILE A 24 5.84 2.86 6.03
C ILE A 24 6.37 3.04 7.45
N VAL A 25 5.49 2.99 8.45
CA VAL A 25 5.89 3.11 9.87
C VAL A 25 6.84 1.98 10.26
N LEU A 26 6.54 0.74 9.88
CA LEU A 26 7.42 -0.41 10.10
C LEU A 26 8.78 -0.24 9.40
N GLY A 27 8.76 0.23 8.15
CA GLY A 27 9.99 0.51 7.40
C GLY A 27 10.83 1.61 8.06
N GLY A 28 10.20 2.67 8.57
CA GLY A 28 10.86 3.72 9.35
C GLY A 28 11.46 3.20 10.65
N LEU A 29 10.71 2.38 11.40
CA LEU A 29 11.20 1.75 12.64
C LEU A 29 12.41 0.86 12.35
N ARG A 30 12.35 0.06 11.28
CA ARG A 30 13.46 -0.78 10.80
C ARG A 30 14.68 0.06 10.39
N GLY A 31 14.46 1.20 9.74
CA GLY A 31 15.51 2.15 9.40
C GLY A 31 16.20 2.71 10.65
N HIS A 32 15.43 3.09 11.67
CA HIS A 32 15.98 3.52 12.95
C HIS A 32 16.80 2.42 13.65
N THR A 33 16.33 1.16 13.60
CA THR A 33 17.09 0.02 14.14
C THR A 33 18.41 -0.22 13.41
N PHE A 34 18.49 0.06 12.11
CA PHE A 34 19.73 -0.02 11.35
C PHE A 34 20.77 0.99 11.86
N PHE A 35 20.39 2.24 12.08
CA PHE A 35 21.30 3.27 12.59
C PHE A 35 21.78 3.01 14.02
N THR A 36 20.95 2.35 14.83
CA THR A 36 21.27 2.10 16.26
C THR A 36 22.08 0.83 16.48
N HIS A 37 21.83 -0.25 15.72
CA HIS A 37 22.46 -1.56 15.98
C HIS A 37 23.43 -1.98 14.88
N GLY A 38 23.36 -1.37 13.69
CA GLY A 38 24.08 -1.83 12.50
C GLY A 38 23.48 -3.14 11.95
N GLY A 39 23.33 -3.24 10.63
CA GLY A 39 22.89 -4.49 10.00
C GLY A 39 22.18 -4.28 8.67
N LEU A 40 22.82 -4.71 7.58
CA LEU A 40 22.35 -4.52 6.21
C LEU A 40 20.94 -5.09 5.96
N VAL A 41 20.58 -6.13 6.71
CA VAL A 41 19.24 -6.75 6.71
C VAL A 41 18.14 -5.77 7.14
N TYR A 42 18.39 -4.94 8.16
CA TYR A 42 17.44 -3.92 8.62
C TYR A 42 17.24 -2.80 7.59
N LEU A 43 18.32 -2.42 6.90
CA LEU A 43 18.26 -1.44 5.81
C LEU A 43 17.45 -1.99 4.63
N MET A 44 17.72 -3.22 4.18
CA MET A 44 16.93 -3.86 3.12
C MET A 44 15.46 -3.96 3.50
N LEU A 45 15.15 -4.39 4.73
CA LEU A 45 13.77 -4.51 5.19
C LEU A 45 13.10 -3.14 5.27
N SER A 46 13.80 -2.11 5.71
CA SER A 46 13.30 -0.73 5.69
C SER A 46 12.87 -0.31 4.28
N VAL A 47 13.74 -0.49 3.29
CA VAL A 47 13.46 -0.16 1.88
C VAL A 47 12.27 -0.97 1.34
N VAL A 48 12.23 -2.28 1.61
CA VAL A 48 11.13 -3.15 1.15
C VAL A 48 9.79 -2.71 1.73
N PHE A 49 9.71 -2.48 3.05
CA PHE A 49 8.48 -2.08 3.70
C PHE A 49 8.01 -0.69 3.28
N VAL A 50 8.94 0.27 3.14
CA VAL A 50 8.61 1.60 2.59
C VAL A 50 8.12 1.49 1.15
N GLY A 51 8.78 0.69 0.31
CA GLY A 51 8.39 0.48 -1.08
C GLY A 51 6.98 -0.12 -1.22
N ILE A 52 6.67 -1.15 -0.43
CA ILE A 52 5.32 -1.74 -0.37
C ILE A 52 4.29 -0.71 0.08
N GLY A 53 4.62 0.09 1.10
CA GLY A 53 3.73 1.13 1.59
C GLY A 53 3.39 2.19 0.56
N VAL A 54 4.41 2.69 -0.16
CA VAL A 54 4.23 3.65 -1.26
C VAL A 54 3.42 3.05 -2.39
N ALA A 55 3.72 1.82 -2.81
CA ALA A 55 2.97 1.14 -3.87
C ALA A 55 1.49 0.93 -3.49
N SER A 56 1.21 0.55 -2.24
CA SER A 56 -0.15 0.38 -1.72
C SER A 56 -0.94 1.70 -1.72
N ILE A 57 -0.30 2.81 -1.32
CA ILE A 57 -0.92 4.14 -1.35
C ILE A 57 -1.19 4.56 -2.79
N LEU A 58 -0.24 4.39 -3.72
CA LEU A 58 -0.42 4.74 -5.13
C LEU A 58 -1.56 3.93 -5.77
N ALA A 59 -1.62 2.63 -5.55
CA ALA A 59 -2.70 1.77 -6.04
C ALA A 59 -4.07 2.20 -5.49
N SER A 60 -4.10 2.63 -4.23
CA SER A 60 -5.32 3.13 -3.60
C SER A 60 -5.76 4.49 -4.16
N ILE A 61 -4.82 5.41 -4.37
CA ILE A 61 -5.08 6.72 -5.00
C ILE A 61 -5.60 6.52 -6.42
N GLN A 62 -4.99 5.61 -7.20
CA GLN A 62 -5.47 5.26 -8.54
C GLN A 62 -6.92 4.76 -8.49
N ARG A 63 -7.27 3.90 -7.52
CA ARG A 63 -8.66 3.44 -7.37
C ARG A 63 -9.63 4.56 -6.97
N ILE A 64 -9.23 5.42 -6.04
CA ILE A 64 -10.06 6.56 -5.62
C ILE A 64 -10.29 7.52 -6.80
N ARG A 65 -9.25 7.76 -7.62
CA ARG A 65 -9.35 8.59 -8.83
C ARG A 65 -10.22 7.96 -9.93
N LEU A 66 -10.20 6.63 -10.07
CA LEU A 66 -11.09 5.95 -11.02
C LEU A 66 -12.57 6.01 -10.62
N GLY A 67 -12.88 6.30 -9.34
CA GLY A 67 -14.23 6.17 -8.81
C GLY A 67 -14.67 4.71 -8.67
N ASP A 68 -15.77 4.47 -7.95
CA ASP A 68 -16.41 3.16 -7.98
C ASP A 68 -17.15 3.00 -9.33
N ALA A 69 -17.01 1.85 -9.99
CA ALA A 69 -17.84 1.51 -11.14
C ALA A 69 -19.31 1.56 -10.70
N PRO A 70 -20.24 2.15 -11.50
CA PRO A 70 -21.64 2.29 -11.12
C PRO A 70 -22.21 0.94 -10.72
N ARG A 71 -22.68 0.85 -9.48
CA ARG A 71 -23.17 -0.38 -8.87
C ARG A 71 -24.56 -0.80 -9.36
N ASP A 72 -25.08 -0.12 -10.39
CA ASP A 72 -26.49 -0.15 -10.79
C ASP A 72 -26.75 -0.69 -12.21
N ALA A 73 -25.74 -1.03 -13.01
CA ALA A 73 -25.94 -1.50 -14.39
C ALA A 73 -26.33 -2.99 -14.52
N THR A 74 -26.68 -3.69 -13.44
CA THR A 74 -27.05 -5.13 -13.45
C THR A 74 -28.45 -5.41 -12.90
N ARG A 75 -29.29 -4.37 -12.72
CA ARG A 75 -30.72 -4.50 -12.40
C ARG A 75 -31.53 -3.44 -13.16
N GLY A 76 -31.78 -3.70 -14.44
CA GLY A 76 -32.68 -2.93 -15.30
C GLY A 76 -33.06 -3.77 -16.50
#